data_AF-A0A937BG79-F1
#
_entry.id   AF-A0A937BG79-F1
#
_cell.length_a   1.000
_cell.length_b   1.000
_cell.length_c   1.000
_cell.angle_alpha   90.00
_cell.angle_beta   90.00
_cell.angle_gamma   90.00
#
_symmetry.space_group_name_H-M   'P 1'
#
loop_
_entity.id
_entity.type
_entity.pdbx_description
1 polymer ?
#
loop_
_entity_poly.entity_id
_entity_poly.type
_entity_poly.pdbx_seq_one_letter_code
_entity_poly.pdbx_strand_id
1 'polypeptide(L)'
;MLTRLHINGFKNLLNVEIAFGPFTCIAGTNGVGKSNLFDAIMFLRDLTDYSLTEAAARVRDPVGRSGDLKAIFHQTAFAYSGNVI
;
A
#
# COMPACT_ATOMS: atom_id res chain seq x y z
N MET A 1 -3.55 -14.01 -14.85
CA MET A 1 -2.28 -13.29 -15.07
C MET A 1 -2.50 -11.83 -14.75
N LEU A 2 -1.68 -11.21 -13.89
CA LEU A 2 -1.77 -9.78 -13.60
C LEU A 2 -1.08 -9.00 -14.73
N THR A 3 -1.82 -8.14 -15.43
CA THR A 3 -1.31 -7.41 -16.61
C THR A 3 -1.10 -5.93 -16.35
N ARG A 4 -1.88 -5.35 -15.43
CA ARG A 4 -1.76 -3.95 -15.02
C ARG A 4 -2.16 -3.81 -13.56
N LEU A 5 -1.48 -2.92 -12.83
CA LEU A 5 -1.83 -2.54 -11.47
C LEU A 5 -1.74 -1.02 -11.34
N HIS A 6 -2.84 -0.42 -10.88
CA HIS A 6 -2.92 0.98 -10.51
C HIS A 6 -3.14 1.09 -9.01
N ILE A 7 -2.34 1.91 -8.35
CA ILE A 7 -2.34 2.10 -6.90
C ILE A 7 -2.38 3.59 -6.62
N ASN A 8 -3.35 4.01 -5.81
CA ASN A 8 -3.46 5.38 -5.32
C ASN A 8 -3.66 5.37 -3.81
N GLY A 9 -2.73 5.99 -3.08
CA GLY A 9 -2.81 6.17 -1.63
C GLY A 9 -2.62 4.90 -0.79
N PHE A 10 -1.93 3.86 -1.29
CA PHE A 10 -1.60 2.68 -0.48
C PHE A 10 -0.20 2.82 0.14
N LYS A 11 -0.10 2.90 1.47
CA LYS A 11 1.14 3.20 2.19
C LYS A 11 1.85 4.42 1.59
N ASN A 12 3.06 4.27 1.04
CA ASN A 12 3.79 5.35 0.38
C ASN A 12 3.62 5.39 -1.15
N LEU A 13 2.71 4.58 -1.72
CA LEU A 13 2.42 4.55 -3.15
C LEU A 13 1.27 5.51 -3.46
N LEU A 14 1.61 6.73 -3.86
CA LEU A 14 0.63 7.81 -4.05
C LEU A 14 -0.12 7.74 -5.37
N ASN A 15 0.56 7.51 -6.50
CA ASN A 15 -0.07 7.36 -7.80
C ASN A 15 0.88 6.53 -8.68
N VAL A 16 0.79 5.21 -8.53
CA VAL A 16 1.68 4.26 -9.18
C VAL A 16 0.88 3.45 -10.18
N GLU A 17 1.39 3.39 -11.41
CA GLU A 17 0.85 2.54 -12.45
C GLU A 17 1.95 1.64 -13.01
N ILE A 18 1.66 0.34 -13.09
CA ILE A 18 2.60 -0.66 -13.57
C ILE A 18 1.90 -1.52 -14.63
N ALA A 19 2.51 -1.61 -15.80
CA ALA A 19 2.20 -2.63 -16.78
C ALA A 19 3.15 -3.83 -16.57
N PHE A 20 2.60 -5.03 -16.46
CA PHE A 20 3.39 -6.26 -16.29
C PHE A 20 3.61 -6.93 -17.63
N GLY A 21 4.88 -7.23 -17.92
CA GLY A 21 5.27 -8.12 -19.02
C GLY A 21 5.41 -9.58 -18.56
N PRO A 22 5.76 -10.50 -19.48
CA PRO A 22 6.06 -11.90 -19.16
C PRO A 22 7.12 -12.07 -18.06
N PHE A 23 8.01 -11.07 -17.95
CA PHE A 23 8.96 -10.91 -16.86
C PHE A 23 9.01 -9.44 -16.46
N THR A 24 8.90 -9.14 -15.16
CA THR A 24 8.95 -7.78 -14.62
C THR A 24 9.87 -7.76 -13.41
N CYS A 25 10.93 -6.93 -13.45
CA CYS A 25 11.86 -6.76 -12.34
C CYS A 25 11.54 -5.47 -11.57
N ILE A 26 11.39 -5.58 -10.24
CA ILE A 26 11.14 -4.45 -9.35
C ILE A 26 12.41 -4.16 -8.56
N ALA A 27 13.11 -3.07 -8.91
CA ALA A 27 14.39 -2.68 -8.33
C ALA A 27 14.41 -1.19 -7.93
N GLY A 28 15.35 -0.80 -7.05
CA GLY A 28 15.45 0.56 -6.51
C GLY A 28 16.00 0.59 -5.07
N THR A 29 16.28 1.78 -4.55
CA THR A 29 16.85 1.98 -3.21
C THR A 29 15.88 1.60 -2.08
N ASN A 30 16.38 1.45 -0.84
CA ASN A 30 15.53 1.14 0.31
C ASN A 30 14.52 2.26 0.58
N GLY A 31 13.30 1.91 0.98
CA GLY A 31 12.25 2.88 1.30
C GLY A 31 11.42 3.40 0.11
N VAL A 32 11.82 3.18 -1.14
CA VAL A 32 11.10 3.71 -2.33
C VAL A 32 9.74 3.06 -2.64
N GLY A 33 9.29 2.11 -1.81
CA GLY A 33 7.97 1.47 -1.98
C GLY A 33 7.97 0.10 -2.66
N LYS A 34 9.13 -0.50 -2.95
CA LYS A 34 9.22 -1.85 -3.55
C LYS A 34 8.44 -2.89 -2.74
N SER A 35 8.70 -3.01 -1.44
CA SER A 35 7.95 -3.96 -0.58
C SER A 35 6.47 -3.61 -0.49
N ASN A 36 6.13 -2.31 -0.51
CA ASN A 36 4.74 -1.87 -0.45
C ASN A 36 3.95 -2.22 -1.72
N LEU A 37 4.62 -2.32 -2.88
CA LEU A 37 4.01 -2.84 -4.10
C LEU A 37 3.59 -4.30 -3.93
N PHE A 38 4.48 -5.13 -3.37
CA PHE A 38 4.14 -6.52 -3.07
C PHE A 38 3.06 -6.62 -1.98
N ASP A 39 3.09 -5.74 -0.97
CA ASP A 39 2.04 -5.68 0.05
C ASP A 39 0.67 -5.35 -0.58
N ALA A 40 0.60 -4.47 -1.58
CA ALA A 40 -0.64 -4.17 -2.29
C ALA A 40 -1.16 -5.40 -3.07
N ILE A 41 -0.27 -6.15 -3.73
CA ILE A 41 -0.64 -7.39 -4.44
C ILE A 41 -1.13 -8.45 -3.44
N MET A 42 -0.45 -8.60 -2.31
CA MET A 42 -0.86 -9.54 -1.25
C MET A 42 -2.18 -9.13 -0.59
N PHE A 43 -2.42 -7.83 -0.41
CA PHE A 43 -3.70 -7.33 0.08
C PHE A 43 -4.85 -7.67 -0.88
N LEU A 44 -4.65 -7.48 -2.20
CA LEU A 44 -5.63 -7.88 -3.21
C LEU A 44 -5.91 -9.38 -3.20
N ARG A 45 -4.89 -10.20 -2.95
CA ARG A 45 -5.05 -11.65 -2.75
C ARG A 45 -5.90 -11.93 -1.50
N ASP A 46 -5.56 -11.36 -0.36
CA ASP A 46 -6.27 -11.65 0.89
C ASP A 46 -7.74 -11.19 0.85
N LEU A 47 -8.05 -10.14 0.09
CA LEU A 47 -9.44 -9.72 -0.17
C LEU A 47 -10.30 -10.76 -0.89
N THR A 48 -9.71 -11.80 -1.51
CA THR A 48 -10.51 -12.88 -2.12
C THR A 48 -11.06 -13.86 -1.10
N ASP A 49 -10.41 -13.97 0.06
CA ASP A 49 -10.68 -15.01 1.04
C ASP A 49 -11.18 -14.45 2.39
N TYR A 50 -10.95 -13.16 2.66
CA TYR A 50 -11.21 -12.52 3.94
C TYR A 50 -11.99 -11.21 3.81
N SER A 51 -12.60 -10.76 4.91
CA SER A 51 -13.21 -9.44 4.96
C SER A 51 -12.15 -8.34 4.81
N LEU A 52 -12.59 -7.12 4.43
CA LEU A 52 -11.72 -5.97 4.25
C LEU A 52 -10.81 -5.71 5.47
N THR A 53 -11.38 -5.76 6.67
CA THR A 53 -10.67 -5.54 7.94
C THR A 53 -9.64 -6.63 8.22
N GLU A 54 -9.98 -7.89 7.96
CA GLU A 54 -9.08 -9.03 8.18
C GLU A 54 -7.93 -9.02 7.16
N ALA A 55 -8.22 -8.75 5.89
CA ALA A 55 -7.21 -8.59 4.85
C ALA A 55 -6.27 -7.43 5.17
N ALA A 56 -6.78 -6.30 5.65
CA ALA A 56 -5.96 -5.16 6.04
C ALA A 56 -5.06 -5.46 7.25
N ALA A 57 -5.56 -6.20 8.24
CA ALA A 57 -4.77 -6.66 9.40
C ALA A 57 -3.63 -7.62 9.01
N ARG A 58 -3.76 -8.32 7.87
CA ARG A 58 -2.73 -9.22 7.35
C ARG A 58 -1.63 -8.52 6.55
N VAL A 59 -1.87 -7.28 6.10
CA VAL A 59 -0.85 -6.46 5.46
C VAL A 59 0.28 -6.21 6.45
N ARG A 60 1.51 -6.50 6.03
CA ARG A 60 2.70 -6.29 6.86
C ARG A 60 2.73 -4.85 7.38
N ASP A 61 2.72 -4.70 8.71
CA ASP A 61 2.93 -3.40 9.34
C ASP A 61 4.29 -3.37 10.07
N PRO A 62 5.25 -2.55 9.62
CA PRO A 62 6.51 -2.32 10.34
C PRO A 62 6.31 -1.71 11.74
N VAL A 63 5.19 -1.03 11.98
CA VAL A 63 4.91 -0.24 13.19
C VAL A 63 4.04 -1.02 14.20
N GLY A 64 3.55 -2.21 13.85
CA GLY A 64 2.79 -3.07 14.76
C GLY A 64 1.38 -2.57 15.09
N ARG A 65 0.80 -1.64 14.33
CA ARG A 65 -0.62 -1.23 14.37
C ARG A 65 -1.51 -2.21 13.60
N SER A 66 -1.12 -3.48 13.59
CA SER A 66 -1.79 -4.57 12.89
C SER A 66 -3.27 -4.60 13.28
N GLY A 67 -4.16 -4.20 12.37
CA GLY A 67 -5.61 -4.12 12.60
C GLY A 67 -6.26 -2.77 12.29
N ASP A 68 -5.51 -1.66 12.22
CA ASP A 68 -6.08 -0.37 11.81
C ASP A 68 -6.09 -0.24 10.27
N LEU A 69 -7.29 -0.22 9.68
CA LEU A 69 -7.48 0.04 8.24
C LEU A 69 -6.78 1.32 7.77
N LYS A 70 -6.66 2.34 8.62
CA LYS A 70 -5.99 3.59 8.24
C LYS A 70 -4.47 3.43 8.10
N ALA A 71 -3.88 2.38 8.64
CA ALA A 71 -2.44 2.14 8.56
C ALA A 71 -2.00 1.70 7.16
N ILE A 72 -2.90 1.10 6.36
CA ILE A 72 -2.58 0.69 4.98
C ILE A 72 -2.74 1.83 3.95
N PHE A 73 -3.37 2.94 4.34
CA PHE A 73 -3.51 4.11 3.48
C PHE A 73 -2.43 5.15 3.76
N HIS A 74 -2.08 5.92 2.72
CA HIS A 74 -1.18 7.05 2.84
C HIS A 74 -1.76 8.06 3.84
N GLN A 75 -1.06 8.25 4.95
CA GLN A 75 -1.44 9.24 5.94
C GLN A 75 -0.81 10.56 5.52
N THR A 76 -1.61 11.44 4.90
CA THR A 76 -1.28 12.87 4.91
C THR A 76 -1.37 13.33 6.37
N ALA A 77 -0.22 13.46 7.04
CA ALA A 77 -0.16 14.16 8.31
C ALA A 77 -0.89 15.51 8.13
N PHE A 78 -1.80 15.83 9.05
CA PHE A 78 -2.59 17.05 9.07
C PHE A 78 -1.74 18.28 8.72
N ALA A 79 -1.78 18.70 7.46
CA ALA A 79 -1.39 20.04 7.02
C ALA A 79 -2.52 21.02 7.36
N TYR A 80 -2.89 21.07 8.64
CA TYR A 80 -3.62 22.17 9.26
C TYR A 80 -2.85 22.58 10.51
N SER A 81 -1.64 23.10 10.30
CA SER A 81 -1.09 24.13 11.18
C SER A 81 -1.88 25.42 10.95
N GLY A 82 -3.15 25.41 11.33
CA GLY A 82 -3.99 26.61 11.41
C GLY A 82 -3.91 27.15 12.82
N ASN A 83 -2.78 27.76 13.18
CA ASN A 83 -2.79 28.77 14.22
C ASN A 83 -3.09 30.10 13.54
N VAL A 84 -4.35 30.50 13.62
CA VAL A 84 -4.76 31.89 13.56
C VAL A 84 -4.29 32.53 14.86
N ILE A 85 -3.23 33.34 14.78
CA ILE A 85 -3.05 34.56 15.58
C ILE A 85 -2.48 35.61 14.63
#